data_AF-F5XGR6-F1
#
_entry.id   AF-F5XGR6-F1
#
_cell.length_a   1.000
_cell.length_b   1.000
_cell.length_c   1.000
_cell.angle_alpha   90.00
_cell.angle_beta   90.00
_cell.angle_gamma   90.00
#
_symmetry.space_group_name_H-M   'P 1'
#
loop_
_entity.id
_entity.type
_entity.pdbx_description
1 polymer ?
#
loop_
_entity_poly.entity_id
_entity_poly.type
_entity_poly.pdbx_seq_one_letter_code
_entity_poly.pdbx_strand_id
1 'polypeptide(L)'
;MVRRNQMRDYLDVAALSAHLGTSEAARILSRIDAYYADLRGSASEAADRVASQVARQLGDPRPADSRSIAQLPRYKGVQPPWDDWKAVRTQCAEVAARMLTIADGEG
;
A
#
# COMPACT_ATOMS: atom_id res chain seq x y z
N MET A 1 5.33 -17.02 2.54
CA MET A 1 4.92 -15.82 3.32
C MET A 1 5.56 -14.60 2.64
N VAL A 2 4.79 -13.79 1.92
CA VAL A 2 5.36 -12.61 1.23
C VAL A 2 5.70 -11.57 2.29
N ARG A 3 6.97 -11.53 2.73
CA ARG A 3 7.51 -10.47 3.60
C ARG A 3 7.97 -9.30 2.71
N ARG A 4 7.05 -8.68 1.98
CA ARG A 4 7.32 -7.42 1.27
C ARG A 4 6.92 -6.25 2.16
N ASN A 5 7.93 -5.50 2.55
CA ASN A 5 7.87 -4.29 3.38
C ASN A 5 9.16 -3.50 3.09
N GLN A 6 9.52 -3.35 1.83
CA GLN A 6 10.70 -2.60 1.40
C GLN A 6 10.29 -1.18 0.99
N MET A 7 11.22 -0.24 1.03
CA MET A 7 11.01 1.16 0.63
C MET A 7 10.42 1.25 -0.78
N ARG A 8 10.90 0.40 -1.70
CA ARG A 8 10.39 0.30 -3.05
C ARG A 8 8.90 -0.06 -3.12
N ASP A 9 8.41 -0.93 -2.22
CA ASP A 9 7.00 -1.33 -2.25
C ASP A 9 6.09 -0.11 -2.02
N TYR A 10 6.48 0.78 -1.09
CA TYR A 10 5.76 2.03 -0.83
C TYR A 10 5.89 3.04 -1.96
N LEU A 11 7.09 3.18 -2.52
CA LEU A 11 7.35 4.03 -3.69
C LEU A 11 6.46 3.61 -4.88
N ASP A 12 6.42 2.31 -5.18
CA ASP A 12 5.64 1.75 -6.28
C ASP A 12 4.14 1.99 -6.03
N VAL A 13 3.63 1.79 -4.81
CA VAL A 13 2.22 2.09 -4.47
C VAL A 13 1.90 3.58 -4.59
N ALA A 14 2.78 4.46 -4.12
CA ALA A 14 2.57 5.90 -4.23
C ALA A 14 2.49 6.35 -5.71
N ALA A 15 3.47 5.97 -6.52
CA ALA A 15 3.51 6.34 -7.93
C ALA A 15 2.33 5.75 -8.73
N LEU A 16 2.02 4.47 -8.52
CA LEU A 16 0.91 3.81 -9.22
C LEU A 16 -0.44 4.38 -8.80
N SER A 17 -0.68 4.59 -7.51
CA SER A 17 -1.96 5.14 -7.03
C SER A 17 -2.20 6.57 -7.50
N ALA A 18 -1.15 7.38 -7.60
CA ALA A 18 -1.27 8.72 -8.17
C ALA A 18 -1.57 8.69 -9.67
N HIS A 19 -1.02 7.71 -10.40
CA HIS A 19 -1.28 7.53 -11.83
C HIS A 19 -2.67 6.98 -12.13
N LEU A 20 -3.12 5.97 -11.36
CA LEU A 20 -4.44 5.34 -11.47
C LEU A 20 -5.57 6.20 -10.88
N GLY A 21 -5.23 7.11 -9.96
CA GLY A 21 -6.16 7.84 -9.10
C GLY A 21 -6.33 7.18 -7.74
N THR A 22 -6.17 7.97 -6.66
CA THR A 22 -6.10 7.47 -5.28
C THR A 22 -7.36 6.69 -4.86
N SER A 23 -8.57 7.12 -5.25
CA SER A 23 -9.80 6.37 -4.97
C SER A 23 -9.85 5.01 -5.65
N GLU A 24 -9.41 4.94 -6.91
CA GLU A 24 -9.44 3.70 -7.69
C GLU A 24 -8.47 2.69 -7.08
N ALA A 25 -7.24 3.14 -6.81
CA ALA A 25 -6.23 2.33 -6.15
C ALA A 25 -6.70 1.82 -4.78
N ALA A 26 -7.30 2.67 -3.95
CA ALA A 26 -7.84 2.26 -2.65
C ALA A 26 -8.93 1.17 -2.80
N ARG A 27 -9.86 1.32 -3.75
CA ARG A 27 -10.90 0.31 -4.00
C ARG A 27 -10.34 -1.03 -4.45
N ILE A 28 -9.35 -1.02 -5.34
CA ILE A 28 -8.67 -2.25 -5.80
C ILE A 28 -7.97 -2.93 -4.62
N LEU A 29 -7.20 -2.18 -3.82
CA LEU A 29 -6.47 -2.72 -2.68
C LEU A 29 -7.39 -3.23 -1.56
N SER A 30 -8.53 -2.59 -1.33
CA SER A 30 -9.53 -3.07 -0.34
C SER A 30 -10.12 -4.44 -0.72
N ARG A 31 -10.10 -4.81 -2.00
CA ARG A 31 -10.65 -6.09 -2.50
C ARG A 31 -9.61 -7.19 -2.65
N ILE A 32 -8.36 -6.95 -2.23
CA ILE A 32 -7.27 -7.91 -2.37
C ILE A 32 -7.55 -9.24 -1.65
N ASP A 33 -8.38 -9.22 -0.60
CA ASP A 33 -8.80 -10.42 0.13
C ASP A 33 -9.52 -11.42 -0.78
N ALA A 34 -10.32 -10.96 -1.75
CA ALA A 34 -11.03 -11.82 -2.69
C ALA A 34 -10.07 -12.65 -3.55
N TYR A 35 -8.94 -12.05 -3.96
CA TYR A 35 -7.91 -12.75 -4.72
C TYR A 35 -7.23 -13.86 -3.91
N TYR A 36 -7.10 -13.68 -2.59
CA TYR A 36 -6.52 -14.70 -1.71
C TYR A 36 -7.54 -15.75 -1.25
N ALA A 37 -8.84 -15.43 -1.25
CA ALA A 37 -9.91 -16.38 -0.93
C ALA A 37 -9.97 -17.52 -1.96
N ASP A 38 -9.87 -17.20 -3.25
CA ASP A 38 -9.83 -18.18 -4.34
C ASP A 38 -8.61 -19.10 -4.24
N LEU A 39 -7.51 -18.63 -3.64
CA LEU A 39 -6.25 -19.36 -3.56
C LEU A 39 -6.15 -20.29 -2.33
N ARG A 40 -6.98 -20.10 -1.30
CA ARG A 40 -6.88 -20.86 -0.03
C ARG A 40 -7.99 -21.89 0.19
N GLY A 41 -9.03 -21.90 -0.63
CA GLY A 41 -10.26 -22.64 -0.31
C GLY A 41 -10.94 -22.06 0.93
N SER A 42 -12.23 -22.31 1.11
CA SER A 42 -13.06 -21.76 2.18
C SER A 42 -12.48 -22.01 3.58
N ALA A 43 -11.63 -21.11 4.06
CA ALA A 43 -10.96 -21.22 5.35
C ALA A 43 -10.93 -19.87 6.06
N SER A 44 -11.96 -19.70 6.88
CA SER A 44 -12.07 -18.88 8.09
C SER A 44 -12.23 -17.37 7.93
N GLU A 45 -13.37 -16.91 8.43
CA GLU A 45 -13.80 -15.52 8.69
C GLU A 45 -12.85 -14.73 9.62
N ALA A 46 -11.78 -15.36 10.12
CA ALA A 46 -10.78 -14.77 10.99
C ALA A 46 -9.36 -14.68 10.37
N ALA A 47 -9.21 -14.90 9.05
CA ALA A 47 -7.98 -14.52 8.38
C ALA A 47 -7.84 -12.99 8.49
N ASP A 48 -6.80 -12.50 9.17
CA ASP A 48 -6.40 -11.09 9.16
C ASP A 48 -6.51 -10.57 7.73
N ARG A 49 -7.55 -9.78 7.46
CA ARG A 49 -7.86 -9.25 6.13
C ARG A 49 -6.59 -8.60 5.60
N VAL A 50 -6.02 -9.15 4.53
CA VAL A 50 -4.80 -8.65 3.88
C VAL A 50 -4.99 -7.18 3.55
N ALA A 51 -6.21 -6.77 3.17
CA ALA A 51 -6.59 -5.38 3.01
C ALA A 51 -6.31 -4.54 4.28
N SER A 52 -6.71 -5.00 5.47
CA SER A 52 -6.44 -4.32 6.74
C SER A 52 -4.94 -4.25 7.07
N GLN A 53 -4.17 -5.29 6.73
CA GLN A 53 -2.71 -5.24 6.87
C GLN A 53 -2.09 -4.20 5.93
N VAL A 54 -2.51 -4.17 4.67
CA VAL A 54 -2.06 -3.19 3.67
C VAL A 54 -2.40 -1.77 4.13
N ALA A 55 -3.63 -1.52 4.56
CA ALA A 55 -4.04 -0.21 5.08
C ALA A 55 -3.15 0.25 6.24
N ARG A 56 -2.85 -0.63 7.21
CA ARG A 56 -1.94 -0.30 8.32
C ARG A 56 -0.52 0.02 7.84
N GLN A 57 0.03 -0.75 6.92
CA GLN A 57 1.38 -0.51 6.39
C GLN A 57 1.47 0.80 5.61
N LEU A 58 0.47 1.09 4.78
CA LEU A 58 0.42 2.33 4.00
C LEU A 58 0.15 3.57 4.87
N GLY A 59 -0.63 3.43 5.94
CA GLY A 59 -0.92 4.52 6.89
C GLY A 59 0.29 4.95 7.70
N ASP A 60 1.20 4.03 8.01
CA ASP A 60 2.48 4.32 8.66
C ASP A 60 3.64 3.54 8.01
N PRO A 61 4.17 4.03 6.87
CA PRO A 61 5.21 3.34 6.11
C PRO A 61 6.51 3.18 6.92
N ARG A 62 6.80 1.94 7.32
CA ARG A 62 8.02 1.56 8.06
C ARG A 62 8.78 0.46 7.30
N PRO A 63 9.47 0.79 6.19
CA PRO A 63 10.19 -0.19 5.40
C PRO A 63 11.33 -0.82 6.19
N ALA A 64 11.54 -2.12 5.96
CA ALA A 64 12.60 -2.91 6.58
C ALA A 64 14.01 -2.43 6.17
N ASP A 65 14.15 -1.88 4.96
CA ASP A 65 15.35 -1.25 4.43
C ASP A 65 15.28 0.28 4.54
N SER A 66 14.83 0.82 5.67
CA SER A 66 14.71 2.27 5.89
C SER A 66 16.00 3.07 5.61
N ARG A 67 17.18 2.44 5.69
CA ARG A 67 18.47 3.04 5.28
C ARG A 67 18.49 3.45 3.80
N SER A 68 17.73 2.77 2.95
CA SER A 68 17.60 3.05 1.51
C SER A 68 16.84 4.35 1.24
N ILE A 69 16.04 4.87 2.18
CA ILE A 69 15.28 6.12 2.02
C ILE A 69 16.21 7.29 1.69
N ALA A 70 17.38 7.36 2.32
CA ALA A 70 18.37 8.41 2.04
C ALA A 70 18.93 8.36 0.60
N GLN A 71 18.77 7.24 -0.10
CA GLN A 71 19.20 7.05 -1.48
C GLN A 71 18.06 7.19 -2.48
N LEU A 72 16.83 7.48 -2.03
CA LEU A 72 15.64 7.59 -2.88
C LEU A 72 15.84 8.53 -4.09
N PRO A 73 16.46 9.73 -3.96
CA PRO A 73 16.69 10.60 -5.13
C PRO A 73 17.64 10.02 -6.17
N ARG A 74 18.43 9.00 -5.81
CA ARG A 74 19.37 8.31 -6.71
C ARG A 74 18.82 7.01 -7.25
N TYR A 75 17.59 6.64 -6.86
CA TYR A 75 16.97 5.41 -7.29
C TYR A 75 16.64 5.47 -8.78
N LYS A 76 17.03 4.45 -9.53
CA LYS A 76 16.94 4.46 -10.99
C LYS A 76 15.49 4.66 -11.45
N GLY A 77 15.26 5.70 -12.25
CA GLY A 77 13.96 5.99 -12.87
C GLY A 77 12.95 6.67 -11.94
N VAL A 78 13.32 6.99 -10.70
CA VAL A 78 12.49 7.84 -9.83
C VAL A 78 12.46 9.26 -10.39
N GLN A 79 11.30 9.89 -10.38
CA GLN A 79 11.04 11.24 -10.85
C GLN A 79 10.29 12.02 -9.77
N PRO A 80 10.40 13.35 -9.72
CA PRO A 80 9.56 14.17 -8.85
C PRO A 80 8.07 13.89 -9.04
N PRO A 81 7.25 13.91 -7.97
CA PRO A 81 7.63 14.19 -6.58
C PRO A 81 8.12 12.95 -5.81
N TRP A 82 8.28 11.79 -6.46
CA TRP A 82 8.55 10.50 -5.81
C TRP A 82 10.01 10.31 -5.40
N ASP A 83 10.87 11.28 -5.69
CA ASP A 83 12.23 11.40 -5.14
C ASP A 83 12.23 11.90 -3.68
N ASP A 84 11.11 12.44 -3.18
CA ASP A 84 10.90 12.81 -1.79
C ASP A 84 10.09 11.75 -1.03
N TRP A 85 10.69 11.19 0.03
CA TRP A 85 10.03 10.21 0.88
C TRP A 85 8.80 10.77 1.59
N LYS A 86 8.75 12.08 1.86
CA LYS A 86 7.56 12.70 2.44
C LYS A 86 6.39 12.62 1.47
N ALA A 87 6.61 12.87 0.18
CA ALA A 87 5.58 12.74 -0.85
C ALA A 87 5.08 11.29 -0.96
N VAL A 88 5.99 10.31 -0.94
CA VAL A 88 5.64 8.88 -0.91
C VAL A 88 4.76 8.55 0.30
N ARG A 89 5.16 9.00 1.50
CA ARG A 89 4.37 8.78 2.72
C ARG A 89 3.00 9.42 2.67
N THR A 90 2.90 10.66 2.20
CA THR A 90 1.63 11.37 2.09
C THR A 90 0.66 10.63 1.17
N GLN A 91 1.12 10.21 0.00
CA GLN A 91 0.28 9.47 -0.95
C GLN A 91 -0.15 8.10 -0.39
N CYS A 92 0.77 7.35 0.24
CA CYS A 92 0.43 6.08 0.89
C CYS A 92 -0.62 6.25 2.00
N ALA A 93 -0.46 7.28 2.85
CA ALA A 93 -1.42 7.56 3.92
C ALA A 93 -2.80 7.95 3.37
N GLU A 94 -2.85 8.66 2.25
CA GLU A 94 -4.12 8.99 1.59
C GLU A 94 -4.83 7.75 1.04
N VAL A 95 -4.09 6.84 0.41
CA VAL A 95 -4.64 5.54 -0.03
C VAL A 95 -5.17 4.76 1.17
N ALA A 96 -4.39 4.67 2.25
CA ALA A 96 -4.79 3.96 3.47
C ALA A 96 -6.07 4.54 4.08
N ALA A 97 -6.18 5.87 4.19
CA ALA A 97 -7.36 6.54 4.71
C ALA A 97 -8.60 6.19 3.88
N ARG A 98 -8.50 6.21 2.55
CA ARG A 98 -9.60 5.85 1.65
C ARG A 98 -9.97 4.36 1.75
N MET A 99 -9.00 3.47 1.91
CA MET A 99 -9.26 2.04 2.15
C MET A 99 -10.08 1.83 3.42
N LEU A 100 -9.75 2.54 4.51
CA LEU A 100 -10.47 2.46 5.77
C LEU A 100 -11.90 3.01 5.64
N THR A 101 -12.09 4.14 4.97
CA THR A 101 -13.44 4.66 4.68
C THR A 101 -14.30 3.68 3.87
N ILE A 102 -13.70 2.97 2.91
CA ILE A 102 -14.41 1.93 2.14
C ILE A 102 -14.81 0.76 3.06
N ALA A 103 -13.90 0.31 3.92
CA ALA A 103 -14.18 -0.79 4.85
C ALA A 103 -15.29 -0.43 5.86
N ASP A 104 -15.32 0.82 6.34
CA ASP A 104 -16.35 1.32 7.27
C ASP A 104 -17.72 1.49 6.59
N GLY A 105 -17.75 1.76 5.27
CA GLY A 105 -18.98 1.94 4.48
C GLY A 105 -19.57 0.64 3.89
N GLU A 106 -18.85 -0.48 3.94
CA GLU A 106 -19.33 -1.83 3.58
C GLU A 106 -19.89 -2.61 4.79
N GLY A 107 -20.12 -1.92 5.92
CA GLY A 107 -20.67 -2.47 7.18
C GLY A 107 -22.19 -2.35 7.34
#